data_AF-A0A7K7LFL1-F1
#
_entry.id   AF-A0A7K7LFL1-F1
#
_cell.length_a   1.000
_cell.length_b   1.000
_cell.length_c   1.000
_cell.angle_alpha   90.00
_cell.angle_beta   90.00
_cell.angle_gamma   90.00
#
_symmetry.space_group_name_H-M   'P 1'
#
loop_
_entity.id
_entity.type
_entity.pdbx_description
1 polymer ?
#
loop_
_entity_poly.entity_id
_entity_poly.type
_entity_poly.pdbx_seq_one_letter_code
_entity_poly.pdbx_strand_id
1 'polypeptide(L)' 'VAIIFLMAYHACLSIAAGSTLRCIRRGGICRFGNCVFPERHIGRCSGFQPCCSR' A
#
# COMPACT_ATOMS: atom_id res chain seq x y z
N VAL A 1 -26.76 6.18 6.69
CA VAL A 1 -25.79 5.13 7.11
C VAL A 1 -25.11 4.46 5.92
N ALA A 2 -25.85 3.87 4.96
CA ALA A 2 -25.25 3.19 3.80
C ALA A 2 -24.33 4.07 2.93
N ILE A 3 -24.71 5.35 2.74
CA ILE A 3 -23.95 6.31 1.93
C ILE A 3 -22.59 6.62 2.58
N ILE A 4 -22.55 6.76 3.92
CA ILE A 4 -21.31 7.00 4.67
C ILE A 4 -20.39 5.78 4.56
N PHE A 5 -20.93 4.57 4.62
CA PHE A 5 -20.19 3.32 4.43
C PHE A 5 -19.56 3.22 3.03
N LEU A 6 -20.31 3.56 1.99
CA LEU A 6 -19.82 3.57 0.60
C LEU A 6 -18.68 4.57 0.39
N MET A 7 -18.79 5.78 0.95
CA MET A 7 -17.75 6.81 0.84
C MET A 7 -16.48 6.42 1.60
N ALA A 8 -16.61 5.83 2.79
CA ALA A 8 -15.48 5.34 3.57
C ALA A 8 -14.75 4.18 2.88
N TYR A 9 -15.49 3.25 2.27
CA TYR A 9 -14.95 2.15 1.46
C TYR A 9 -14.13 2.68 0.27
N HIS A 10 -14.69 3.64 -0.48
CA HIS A 10 -14.01 4.20 -1.65
C HIS A 10 -12.77 5.00 -1.26
N ALA A 11 -12.85 5.79 -0.19
CA ALA A 11 -11.69 6.52 0.35
C ALA A 11 -10.57 5.56 0.79
N CYS A 12 -10.90 4.46 1.47
CA CYS A 12 -9.93 3.44 1.83
C CYS A 12 -9.27 2.80 0.60
N LEU A 13 -10.05 2.50 -0.45
CA LEU A 13 -9.52 1.97 -1.70
C LEU A 13 -8.54 2.96 -2.36
N SER A 14 -8.91 4.24 -2.42
CA SER A 14 -8.08 5.29 -3.03
C SER A 14 -6.77 5.52 -2.27
N ILE A 15 -6.80 5.46 -0.94
CA ILE A 15 -5.60 5.60 -0.09
C ILE A 15 -4.64 4.41 -0.29
N ALA A 16 -5.18 3.20 -0.40
CA ALA A 16 -4.41 2.00 -0.72
C ALA A 16 -3.83 2.05 -2.14
N ALA A 17 -4.62 2.53 -3.11
CA ALA A 17 -4.17 2.68 -4.50
C ALA A 17 -3.07 3.74 -4.63
N GLY A 18 -3.19 4.90 -3.98
CA GLY A 18 -2.19 5.97 -4.03
C GLY A 18 -0.83 5.57 -3.50
N SER A 19 -0.82 4.81 -2.40
CA SER A 19 0.40 4.31 -1.76
C SER A 19 1.05 3.17 -2.58
N THR A 20 0.23 2.30 -3.16
CA THR A 20 0.67 1.22 -4.06
C THR A 20 1.31 1.79 -5.32
N LEU A 21 0.67 2.76 -5.97
CA LEU A 21 1.21 3.41 -7.18
C LEU A 21 2.54 4.14 -6.90
N ARG A 22 2.69 4.71 -5.69
CA ARG A 22 3.94 5.35 -5.25
C ARG A 22 5.06 4.33 -5.04
N CYS A 23 4.72 3.15 -4.53
CA CYS A 23 5.65 2.03 -4.37
C CYS A 23 6.14 1.52 -5.73
N ILE A 24 5.20 1.25 -6.63
CA ILE A 24 5.50 0.79 -8.00
C ILE A 24 6.33 1.82 -8.76
N ARG A 25 6.00 3.12 -8.65
CA ARG A 25 6.81 4.20 -9.26
C ARG A 25 8.24 4.28 -8.73
N ARG A 26 8.50 3.83 -7.51
CA ARG A 26 9.84 3.75 -6.92
C ARG A 26 10.58 2.46 -7.32
N GLY A 27 9.99 1.59 -8.13
CA GLY A 27 10.55 0.28 -8.47
C GLY A 27 10.37 -0.78 -7.39
N GLY A 28 9.50 -0.52 -6.40
CA GLY A 28 9.20 -1.45 -5.32
C GLY A 28 7.90 -2.23 -5.51
N ILE A 29 7.73 -3.28 -4.71
CA ILE A 29 6.53 -4.10 -4.61
C ILE A 29 5.89 -4.01 -3.23
N CYS A 30 4.56 -4.10 -3.20
CA CYS A 30 3.81 -4.19 -1.96
C CYS A 30 3.78 -5.65 -1.50
N ARG A 31 4.33 -5.94 -0.33
CA ARG A 31 4.23 -7.27 0.31
C ARG A 31 3.41 -7.17 1.57
N PHE A 32 2.68 -8.23 1.89
CA PHE A 32 2.07 -8.41 3.21
C PHE A 32 3.10 -8.93 4.20
N GLY A 33 3.18 -8.34 5.39
CA GLY A 33 4.12 -8.73 6.43
C GLY A 33 5.43 -7.95 6.37
N ASN A 34 6.55 -8.61 6.07
CA ASN A 34 7.89 -8.01 6.03
C ASN A 34 8.55 -8.19 4.66
N CYS A 35 9.48 -7.28 4.34
CA CYS A 35 10.37 -7.44 3.19
C CYS A 35 11.31 -8.62 3.44
N VAL A 36 11.56 -9.43 2.41
CA VAL A 36 12.49 -10.56 2.51
C VAL A 36 13.85 -10.07 2.05
N PHE A 37 14.92 -10.53 2.69
CA PHE A 37 16.27 -10.27 2.17
C PHE A 37 16.39 -10.83 0.73
N PRO A 38 16.90 -10.09 -0.27
CA PRO A 38 17.68 -8.83 -0.21
C PRO A 38 16.87 -7.52 -0.35
N GLU A 39 15.54 -7.58 -0.27
CA GLU A 39 14.66 -6.41 -0.40
C GLU A 39 14.70 -5.53 0.85
N ARG A 40 14.74 -4.21 0.66
CA ARG A 40 14.70 -3.19 1.71
C ARG A 40 13.32 -2.55 1.82
N HIS A 41 12.91 -2.26 3.05
CA HIS A 41 11.71 -1.48 3.33
C HIS A 41 11.91 -0.02 2.96
N ILE A 42 11.31 0.42 1.84
CA ILE A 42 11.43 1.79 1.32
C ILE A 42 10.20 2.66 1.63
N GLY A 43 9.13 2.06 2.13
CA GLY A 43 7.87 2.75 2.44
C GLY A 43 6.77 1.78 2.80
N ARG A 44 5.51 2.21 2.70
CA ARG A 44 4.32 1.39 2.97
C ARG A 44 3.28 1.62 1.87
N CYS A 45 2.63 0.54 1.44
CA CYS A 45 1.50 0.56 0.51
C CYS A 45 0.14 0.59 1.22
N SER A 46 0.07 0.06 2.43
CA SER A 46 -1.11 0.14 3.29
C SER A 46 -0.69 -0.03 4.75
N GLY A 47 -1.64 0.06 5.69
CA GLY A 47 -1.36 -0.08 7.13
C GLY A 47 -0.59 -1.36 7.48
N PHE A 48 -0.82 -2.45 6.75
CA PHE A 48 -0.18 -3.77 6.95
C PHE A 48 0.73 -4.23 5.80
N GLN A 49 0.86 -3.44 4.74
CA GLN A 49 1.65 -3.80 3.56
C GLN A 49 2.85 -2.86 3.44
N PRO A 50 4.06 -3.28 3.82
CA PRO A 50 5.26 -2.54 3.46
C PRO A 50 5.48 -2.49 1.95
N CYS A 51 6.13 -1.41 1.52
CA CYS A 51 6.71 -1.27 0.20
C CYS A 51 8.17 -1.72 0.27
N CYS A 52 8.48 -2.79 -0.45
CA CYS A 52 9.79 -3.42 -0.50
C CYS A 52 10.43 -3.14 -1.85
N SER A 53 11.70 -2.71 -1.88
CA SER A 53 12.47 -2.57 -3.11
C SER A 53 13.72 -3.43 -3.00
N ARG A 54 14.12 -4.06 -4.09
CA ARG A 54 15.45 -4.65 -4.18
C ARG A 54 16.53 -3.57 -4.07
#